data_AF-I8UAM9-F1
#
_entry.id   AF-I8UAM9-F1
#
_cell.length_a   1.000
_cell.length_b   1.000
_cell.length_c   1.000
_cell.angle_alpha   90.00
_cell.angle_beta   90.00
_cell.angle_gamma   90.00
#
_symmetry.space_group_name_H-M   'P 1'
#
loop_
_entity.id
_entity.type
_entity.pdbx_description
1 polymer ?
#
loop_
_entity_poly.entity_id
_entity_poly.type
_entity_poly.pdbx_seq_one_letter_code
_entity_poly.pdbx_strand_id
1 'polypeptide(L)'
;MYRQRKLHHKGEREDLDRWLVSYADYMTLMFALFVVLYALSLVKNEEFSVLTESLTRVFEKPKQSETGVTGPALLTQNTPQSELPKYGSSIDTAKGPELVADATRLAQLDQQFLGSPLESLEQELTQSLSQLVEQGLARVREEQDWLIIELNSGLLFPSGSANTNSSARVVLQEISKIINPINNFLRIRGYTDNIPIANELFSSNWELSVARATSVVRLLESLGTPSHRMAIEGYGQYAPAADNSTAAGRAANRKVEIAISRFGHRPVAASNGESAAALAESTAQPAMAEEEGSIRVIALPGGGIRITTRRDNPDALPEQQDP
;
A
#
# COMPACT_ATOMS: atom_id res chain seq x y z
N MET A 1 22.46 68.01 -72.20
CA MET A 1 23.43 67.31 -71.33
C MET A 1 22.67 66.57 -70.25
N TYR A 2 22.57 65.24 -70.35
CA TYR A 2 21.84 64.38 -69.41
C TYR A 2 22.75 63.99 -68.22
N ARG A 3 22.28 64.23 -66.99
CA ARG A 3 22.99 63.92 -65.74
C ARG A 3 22.53 62.55 -65.23
N GLN A 4 23.36 61.51 -65.38
CA GLN A 4 23.10 60.21 -64.77
C GLN A 4 23.44 60.22 -63.28
N ARG A 5 22.45 59.91 -62.43
CA ARG A 5 22.61 59.61 -61.00
C ARG A 5 23.01 58.13 -60.87
N LYS A 6 24.15 57.85 -60.23
CA LYS A 6 24.46 56.51 -59.71
C LYS A 6 23.57 56.22 -58.50
N LEU A 7 22.80 55.13 -58.56
CA LEU A 7 22.07 54.57 -57.44
C LEU A 7 23.00 53.64 -56.64
N HIS A 8 23.14 53.91 -55.35
CA HIS A 8 23.77 53.00 -54.38
C HIS A 8 22.80 51.85 -54.05
N HIS A 9 23.23 50.60 -54.24
CA HIS A 9 22.60 49.38 -53.70
C HIS A 9 23.53 48.79 -52.63
N LYS A 10 23.45 49.29 -51.39
CA LYS A 10 24.22 48.75 -50.26
C LYS A 10 23.41 48.92 -48.96
N GLY A 11 22.23 48.30 -48.90
CA GLY A 11 21.33 48.40 -47.75
C GLY A 11 20.64 47.09 -47.32
N GLU A 12 20.56 46.06 -48.17
CA GLU A 12 19.72 44.88 -47.86
C GLU A 12 20.44 43.72 -47.15
N ARG A 13 21.79 43.74 -47.02
CA ARG A 13 22.55 42.64 -46.38
C ARG A 13 22.75 42.82 -44.87
N GLU A 14 22.66 44.03 -44.33
CA GLU A 14 22.91 44.27 -42.89
C GLU A 14 21.72 43.91 -41.99
N ASP A 15 20.49 43.94 -42.52
CA ASP A 15 19.27 43.60 -41.75
C ASP A 15 19.11 42.09 -41.52
N LEU A 16 19.60 41.25 -42.45
CA LEU A 16 19.57 39.79 -42.35
C LEU A 16 20.58 39.21 -41.35
N ASP A 17 21.55 40.00 -40.88
CA ASP A 17 22.53 39.53 -39.89
C ASP A 17 22.06 39.79 -38.44
N ARG A 18 21.09 40.68 -38.25
CA ARG A 18 20.66 41.13 -36.91
C ARG A 18 19.81 40.11 -36.16
N TRP A 19 18.97 39.36 -36.87
CA TRP A 19 18.17 38.26 -36.28
C TRP A 19 19.04 37.08 -35.82
N LEU A 20 20.19 36.87 -36.48
CA LEU A 20 21.10 35.75 -36.24
C LEU A 20 21.81 35.93 -34.90
N VAL A 21 22.08 37.18 -34.52
CA VAL A 21 22.66 37.52 -33.21
C VAL A 21 21.68 37.21 -32.07
N SER A 22 20.39 37.55 -32.23
CA SER A 22 19.37 37.23 -31.20
C SER A 22 19.09 35.72 -31.11
N TYR A 23 19.13 35.02 -32.25
CA TYR A 23 19.02 33.57 -32.30
C TYR A 23 20.22 32.88 -31.65
N ALA A 24 21.44 33.36 -31.93
CA ALA A 24 22.66 32.84 -31.32
C ALA A 24 22.65 33.04 -29.79
N ASP A 25 22.20 34.22 -29.31
CA ASP A 25 22.06 34.50 -27.89
C ASP A 25 21.07 33.52 -27.21
N TYR A 26 19.90 33.32 -27.81
CA TYR A 26 18.91 32.35 -27.31
C TYR A 26 19.45 30.90 -27.25
N MET A 27 20.19 30.47 -28.28
CA MET A 27 20.80 29.14 -28.30
C MET A 27 21.84 28.96 -27.20
N THR A 28 22.62 30.01 -26.90
CA THR A 28 23.58 29.97 -25.79
C THR A 28 22.92 30.02 -24.42
N LEU A 29 21.82 30.76 -24.24
CA LEU A 29 21.04 30.77 -23.00
C LEU A 29 20.39 29.41 -22.74
N MET A 30 19.81 28.79 -23.77
CA MET A 30 19.28 27.42 -23.66
C MET A 30 20.38 26.42 -23.30
N PHE A 31 21.54 26.49 -23.97
CA PHE A 31 22.68 25.62 -23.67
C PHE A 31 23.16 25.78 -22.22
N ALA A 32 23.32 27.02 -21.74
CA ALA A 32 23.71 27.29 -20.35
C ALA A 32 22.66 26.75 -19.35
N LEU A 33 21.36 26.94 -19.63
CA LEU A 33 20.27 26.39 -18.82
C LEU A 33 20.33 24.85 -18.75
N PHE A 34 20.50 24.19 -19.89
CA PHE A 34 20.59 22.72 -19.95
C PHE A 34 21.82 22.19 -19.22
N VAL A 35 22.96 22.87 -19.30
CA VAL A 35 24.17 22.49 -18.55
C VAL A 35 23.94 22.61 -17.04
N VAL A 36 23.27 23.67 -16.58
CA VAL A 36 22.92 23.83 -15.15
C VAL A 36 21.93 22.77 -14.69
N LEU A 37 20.88 22.49 -15.47
CA LEU A 37 19.92 21.43 -15.14
C LEU A 37 20.55 20.04 -15.16
N TYR A 38 21.49 19.80 -16.09
CA TYR A 38 22.26 18.57 -16.15
C TYR A 38 23.19 18.43 -14.94
N ALA A 39 23.82 19.52 -14.49
CA ALA A 39 24.63 19.52 -13.27
C ALA A 39 23.80 19.23 -12.00
N LEU A 40 22.58 19.77 -11.91
CA LEU A 40 21.64 19.43 -10.82
C LEU A 40 21.17 17.98 -10.90
N SER A 41 20.96 17.46 -12.10
CA SER A 41 20.61 16.04 -12.31
C SER A 41 21.76 15.08 -12.04
N LEU A 42 23.01 15.54 -12.08
CA LEU A 42 24.21 14.74 -11.76
C LEU A 42 24.47 14.64 -10.25
N VAL A 43 23.75 15.39 -9.41
CA VAL A 43 23.82 15.24 -7.96
C VAL A 43 23.18 13.91 -7.58
N LYS A 44 24.04 12.90 -7.45
CA LYS A 44 23.71 11.55 -6.99
C LYS A 44 23.08 11.60 -5.59
N ASN A 45 22.11 10.71 -5.39
CA ASN A 45 21.42 10.41 -4.12
C ASN A 45 22.33 9.89 -2.97
N GLU A 46 23.65 10.07 -3.06
CA GLU A 46 24.63 9.59 -2.06
C GLU A 46 24.67 10.50 -0.81
N GLU A 47 24.34 11.79 -0.92
CA GLU A 47 24.28 12.68 0.26
C GLU A 47 23.11 12.34 1.20
N PHE A 48 22.01 11.82 0.66
CA PHE A 48 20.88 11.38 1.48
C PHE A 48 21.20 10.12 2.29
N SER A 49 22.08 9.23 1.80
CA SER A 49 22.51 8.05 2.57
C SER A 49 23.45 8.41 3.72
N VAL A 50 24.32 9.41 3.55
CA VAL A 50 25.21 9.87 4.64
C VAL A 50 24.39 10.54 5.75
N LEU A 51 23.36 11.30 5.39
CA LEU A 51 22.46 11.93 6.37
C LEU A 51 21.61 10.90 7.11
N THR A 52 21.04 9.91 6.40
CA THR A 52 20.30 8.83 7.07
C THR A 52 21.21 7.94 7.89
N GLU A 53 22.44 7.65 7.46
CA GLU A 53 23.43 6.89 8.24
C GLU A 53 23.86 7.64 9.52
N SER A 54 24.01 8.97 9.44
CA SER A 54 24.30 9.78 10.63
C SER A 54 23.13 9.83 11.61
N LEU A 55 21.90 9.92 11.09
CA LEU A 55 20.68 9.91 11.90
C LEU A 55 20.42 8.53 12.51
N THR A 56 20.60 7.44 11.77
CA THR A 56 20.47 6.09 12.32
C THR A 56 21.54 5.81 13.35
N ARG A 57 22.78 6.31 13.21
CA ARG A 57 23.81 6.21 14.27
C ARG A 57 23.44 6.88 15.58
N VAL A 58 22.65 7.95 15.55
CA VAL A 58 22.20 8.66 16.75
C VAL A 58 21.03 7.92 17.42
N PHE A 59 20.21 7.20 16.65
CA PHE A 59 19.07 6.43 17.15
C PHE A 59 19.38 4.95 17.44
N GLU A 60 20.42 4.37 16.82
CA GLU A 60 20.97 3.07 17.18
C GLU A 60 21.82 3.22 18.43
N LYS A 61 21.16 2.99 19.56
CA LYS A 61 21.77 2.81 20.88
C LYS A 61 23.01 1.90 20.73
N PRO A 62 24.23 2.32 21.12
CA PRO A 62 25.37 1.43 21.09
C PRO A 62 25.07 0.27 22.03
N LYS A 63 25.06 -0.96 21.49
CA LYS A 63 25.11 -2.17 22.31
C LYS A 63 26.37 -2.02 23.17
N GLN A 64 26.19 -1.90 24.48
CA GLN A 64 27.29 -1.95 25.43
C GLN A 64 27.98 -3.30 25.25
N SER A 65 29.09 -3.31 24.50
CA SER A 65 30.06 -4.38 24.63
C SER A 65 30.67 -4.24 26.02
N GLU A 66 30.17 -5.06 26.94
CA GLU A 66 30.89 -5.43 28.15
C GLU A 66 32.22 -6.04 27.71
N THR A 67 33.27 -5.23 27.63
CA THR A 67 34.70 -5.55 27.83
C THR A 67 35.58 -4.52 27.12
N GLY A 68 36.32 -3.69 27.88
CA GLY A 68 37.43 -2.92 27.29
C GLY A 68 37.86 -1.65 28.00
N VAL A 69 38.79 -1.82 28.95
CA VAL A 69 39.91 -0.94 29.38
C VAL A 69 39.67 0.56 29.62
N THR A 70 40.06 0.97 30.83
CA THR A 70 40.15 2.33 31.35
C THR A 70 41.19 3.20 30.62
N GLY A 71 40.71 4.26 29.94
CA GLY A 71 41.49 5.44 29.57
C GLY A 71 40.68 6.71 29.87
N PRO A 72 41.30 7.84 30.23
CA PRO A 72 40.57 9.01 30.73
C PRO A 72 39.91 9.76 29.56
N ALA A 73 38.69 9.36 29.21
CA ALA A 73 37.81 10.15 28.36
C ALA A 73 37.16 11.25 29.21
N LEU A 74 37.37 12.51 28.82
CA LEU A 74 37.01 13.69 29.61
C LEU A 74 35.51 14.00 29.68
N LEU A 75 34.62 13.26 29.02
CA LEU A 75 33.16 13.46 29.12
C LEU A 75 32.39 12.14 28.83
N THR A 76 32.42 11.17 29.75
CA THR A 76 31.72 9.87 29.56
C THR A 76 30.31 9.82 30.16
N GLN A 77 29.80 10.89 30.77
CA GLN A 77 28.44 10.90 31.31
C GLN A 77 27.72 12.21 31.01
N ASN A 78 26.86 12.18 29.99
CA ASN A 78 25.78 13.14 29.88
C ASN A 78 24.60 12.61 30.71
N THR A 79 24.70 12.71 32.02
CA THR A 79 23.59 12.44 32.93
C THR A 79 23.51 13.61 33.90
N PRO A 80 22.35 14.26 34.09
CA PRO A 80 22.24 15.33 35.06
C PRO A 80 22.53 14.78 36.45
N GLN A 81 23.72 15.05 36.99
CA GLN A 81 24.05 14.78 38.39
C GLN A 81 23.25 15.77 39.26
N SER A 82 22.12 15.30 39.77
CA SER A 82 21.43 15.93 40.88
C SER A 82 22.10 15.48 42.18
N GLU A 83 22.66 16.41 42.96
CA GLU A 83 23.35 16.14 44.24
C GLU A 83 22.42 15.75 45.40
N LEU A 84 21.11 15.65 45.18
CA LEU A 84 20.17 15.22 46.21
C LEU A 84 20.17 13.68 46.34
N PRO A 85 20.38 13.11 47.54
CA PRO A 85 20.28 11.68 47.75
C PRO A 85 18.82 11.25 47.52
N LYS A 86 18.55 10.61 46.39
CA LYS A 86 17.24 9.99 46.11
C LYS A 86 17.10 8.76 47.01
N TYR A 87 16.49 8.95 48.18
CA TYR A 87 15.94 7.85 48.97
C TYR A 87 14.81 7.18 48.15
N GLY A 88 14.93 5.87 47.90
CA GLY A 88 13.91 5.08 47.19
C GLY A 88 14.34 4.43 45.88
N SER A 89 15.64 4.37 45.55
CA SER A 89 16.16 3.68 44.36
C SER A 89 16.27 2.15 44.52
N SER A 90 15.33 1.53 45.24
CA SER A 90 15.21 0.07 45.33
C SER A 90 13.92 -0.44 44.70
N ILE A 91 13.36 0.31 43.75
CA ILE A 91 12.42 -0.30 42.82
C ILE A 91 13.31 -0.91 41.75
N ASP A 92 13.45 -2.23 41.78
CA ASP A 92 13.98 -3.01 40.67
C ASP A 92 13.55 -2.35 39.38
N THR A 93 14.49 -2.04 38.49
CA THR A 93 14.20 -1.54 37.15
C THR A 93 13.08 -2.42 36.62
N ALA A 94 11.84 -1.90 36.61
CA ALA A 94 10.69 -2.71 36.29
C ALA A 94 10.98 -3.19 34.87
N LYS A 95 11.35 -4.46 34.73
CA LYS A 95 11.58 -5.11 33.45
C LYS A 95 10.26 -4.86 32.75
N GLY A 96 10.26 -3.93 31.79
CA GLY A 96 9.05 -3.61 31.04
C GLY A 96 8.44 -4.94 30.58
N PRO A 97 7.10 -5.06 30.50
CA PRO A 97 6.46 -6.34 30.20
C PRO A 97 7.21 -7.01 29.06
N GLU A 98 7.77 -8.18 29.34
CA GLU A 98 8.53 -8.92 28.36
C GLU A 98 7.61 -9.12 27.17
N LEU A 99 8.07 -8.73 25.97
CA LEU A 99 7.25 -8.82 24.77
C LEU A 99 6.81 -10.27 24.63
N VAL A 100 5.56 -10.55 24.98
CA VAL A 100 4.91 -11.84 24.79
C VAL A 100 5.13 -12.20 23.32
N ALA A 101 5.42 -13.47 23.02
CA ALA A 101 5.83 -13.93 21.68
C ALA A 101 4.96 -13.44 20.51
N ASP A 102 3.72 -13.00 20.79
CA ASP A 102 2.82 -12.34 19.87
C ASP A 102 3.27 -10.95 19.37
N ALA A 103 4.04 -10.17 20.13
CA ALA A 103 4.52 -8.85 19.69
C ALA A 103 5.61 -8.95 18.62
N THR A 104 6.41 -10.01 18.63
CA THR A 104 7.37 -10.33 17.55
C THR A 104 6.64 -10.70 16.26
N ARG A 105 5.43 -11.29 16.38
CA ARG A 105 4.55 -11.62 15.25
C ARG A 105 3.88 -10.37 14.67
N LEU A 106 3.57 -9.35 15.49
CA LEU A 106 3.11 -8.03 15.00
C LEU A 106 4.19 -7.32 14.16
N ALA A 107 5.47 -7.47 14.52
CA ALA A 107 6.59 -6.94 13.72
C ALA A 107 6.77 -7.66 12.36
N GLN A 108 6.17 -8.85 12.19
CA GLN A 108 6.18 -9.61 10.92
C GLN A 108 4.96 -9.32 10.03
N LEU A 109 4.02 -8.46 10.46
CA LEU A 109 2.86 -8.05 9.64
C LEU A 109 3.25 -7.19 8.43
N ASP A 110 4.46 -6.61 8.41
CA ASP A 110 4.95 -5.78 7.31
C ASP A 110 5.48 -6.56 6.10
N GLN A 111 5.47 -7.90 6.14
CA GLN A 111 5.79 -8.71 4.95
C GLN A 111 4.61 -8.68 3.99
N GLN A 112 4.60 -7.70 3.08
CA GLN A 112 3.68 -7.64 1.95
C GLN A 112 3.71 -8.99 1.20
N PHE A 113 2.66 -9.78 1.36
CA PHE A 113 2.57 -11.09 0.74
C PHE A 113 2.40 -10.93 -0.77
N LEU A 114 3.36 -11.42 -1.55
CA LEU A 114 3.29 -11.42 -3.01
C LEU A 114 2.25 -12.45 -3.47
N GLY A 115 1.38 -12.04 -4.38
CA GLY A 115 0.40 -12.92 -4.99
C GLY A 115 0.99 -13.76 -6.12
N SER A 116 0.13 -14.29 -6.98
CA SER A 116 0.55 -14.97 -8.21
C SER A 116 1.33 -14.02 -9.15
N PRO A 117 2.32 -14.51 -9.91
CA PRO A 117 3.11 -13.68 -10.83
C PRO A 117 2.24 -13.00 -11.88
N LEU A 118 2.39 -11.68 -12.05
CA LEU A 118 1.58 -10.90 -12.99
C LEU A 118 1.87 -11.27 -14.44
N GLU A 119 3.13 -11.52 -14.79
CA GLU A 119 3.56 -11.90 -16.14
C GLU A 119 2.79 -13.11 -16.71
N SER A 120 2.69 -14.19 -15.94
CA SER A 120 1.94 -15.39 -16.38
C SER A 120 0.45 -15.10 -16.55
N LEU A 121 -0.11 -14.22 -15.71
CA LEU A 121 -1.52 -13.84 -15.80
C LEU A 121 -1.79 -12.97 -17.02
N GLU A 122 -0.88 -12.05 -17.35
CA GLU A 122 -0.97 -11.23 -18.55
C GLU A 122 -1.05 -12.10 -19.81
N GLN A 123 -0.16 -13.09 -19.92
CA GLN A 123 -0.12 -14.00 -21.06
C GLN A 123 -1.42 -14.79 -21.19
N GLU A 124 -1.92 -15.36 -20.08
CA GLU A 124 -3.17 -16.13 -20.07
C GLU A 124 -4.39 -15.26 -20.40
N LEU A 125 -4.46 -14.05 -19.83
CA LEU A 125 -5.54 -13.09 -20.09
C LEU A 125 -5.52 -12.60 -21.54
N THR A 126 -4.34 -12.28 -22.07
CA THR A 126 -4.19 -11.82 -23.46
C THR A 126 -4.61 -12.90 -24.44
N GLN A 127 -4.28 -14.16 -24.15
CA GLN A 127 -4.70 -15.28 -24.99
C GLN A 127 -6.21 -15.54 -24.91
N SER A 128 -6.79 -15.54 -23.71
CA SER A 128 -8.23 -15.74 -23.48
C SER A 128 -9.07 -14.62 -24.10
N LEU A 129 -8.60 -13.37 -24.02
CA LEU A 129 -9.31 -12.19 -24.50
C LEU A 129 -8.89 -11.75 -25.91
N SER A 130 -8.07 -12.53 -26.62
CA SER A 130 -7.49 -12.20 -27.94
C SER A 130 -8.51 -11.62 -28.93
N GLN A 131 -9.66 -12.26 -29.09
CA GLN A 131 -10.74 -11.79 -29.98
C GLN A 131 -11.28 -10.41 -29.60
N LEU A 132 -11.40 -10.11 -28.31
CA LEU A 132 -11.88 -8.82 -27.82
C LEU A 132 -10.82 -7.73 -27.94
N VAL A 133 -9.55 -8.11 -27.79
CA VAL A 133 -8.40 -7.21 -28.00
C VAL A 133 -8.30 -6.82 -29.47
N GLU A 134 -8.44 -7.78 -30.39
CA GLU A 134 -8.48 -7.52 -31.84
C GLU A 134 -9.63 -6.59 -32.26
N GLN A 135 -10.78 -6.72 -31.60
CA GLN A 135 -11.94 -5.84 -31.82
C GLN A 135 -11.81 -4.47 -31.13
N GLY A 136 -10.75 -4.25 -30.35
CA GLY A 136 -10.54 -3.01 -29.58
C GLY A 136 -11.52 -2.82 -28.41
N LEU A 137 -12.18 -3.89 -27.97
CA LEU A 137 -13.16 -3.87 -26.88
C LEU A 137 -12.53 -4.17 -25.51
N ALA A 138 -11.36 -4.80 -25.51
CA ALA A 138 -10.56 -5.07 -24.33
C ALA A 138 -9.09 -4.69 -24.55
N ARG A 139 -8.37 -4.38 -23.46
CA ARG A 139 -6.91 -4.19 -23.47
C ARG A 139 -6.35 -4.71 -22.15
N VAL A 140 -5.22 -5.41 -22.21
CA VAL A 140 -4.46 -5.81 -21.02
C VAL A 140 -3.15 -5.02 -21.01
N ARG A 141 -2.76 -4.50 -19.86
CA ARG A 141 -1.48 -3.79 -19.67
C ARG A 141 -0.95 -3.98 -18.26
N GLU A 142 0.36 -4.04 -18.11
CA GLU A 142 1.02 -3.95 -16.81
C GLU A 142 1.35 -2.49 -16.46
N GLU A 143 1.08 -2.09 -15.22
CA GLU A 143 1.36 -0.76 -14.67
C GLU A 143 1.87 -0.88 -13.23
N GLN A 144 3.19 -0.82 -13.06
CA GLN A 144 3.89 -0.88 -11.77
C GLN A 144 3.58 -2.16 -10.96
N ASP A 145 2.70 -2.04 -9.96
CA ASP A 145 2.26 -3.13 -9.07
C ASP A 145 0.90 -3.71 -9.48
N TRP A 146 0.40 -3.38 -10.69
CA TRP A 146 -0.94 -3.73 -11.14
C TRP A 146 -0.93 -4.29 -12.56
N LEU A 147 -1.66 -5.38 -12.77
CA LEU A 147 -2.07 -5.84 -14.09
C LEU A 147 -3.49 -5.33 -14.34
N ILE A 148 -3.68 -4.50 -15.36
CA ILE A 148 -4.94 -3.81 -15.63
C ILE A 148 -5.60 -4.41 -16.87
N ILE A 149 -6.82 -4.92 -16.68
CA ILE A 149 -7.72 -5.33 -17.76
C ILE A 149 -8.72 -4.20 -17.98
N GLU A 150 -8.59 -3.49 -19.09
CA GLU A 150 -9.50 -2.44 -19.53
C GLU A 150 -10.59 -3.03 -20.43
N LEU A 151 -11.85 -2.79 -20.09
CA LEU A 151 -13.03 -3.24 -20.84
C LEU A 151 -13.90 -2.04 -21.23
N ASN A 152 -14.32 -1.98 -22.50
CA ASN A 152 -15.22 -0.94 -22.94
C ASN A 152 -16.59 -1.05 -22.23
N SER A 153 -17.13 0.07 -21.74
CA SER A 153 -18.44 0.06 -21.06
C SER A 153 -19.58 -0.38 -21.98
N GLY A 154 -19.51 -0.11 -23.29
CA GLY A 154 -20.56 -0.50 -24.24
C GLY A 154 -20.67 -2.01 -24.45
N LEU A 155 -19.59 -2.75 -24.18
CA LEU A 155 -19.60 -4.21 -24.16
C LEU A 155 -20.37 -4.74 -22.94
N LEU A 156 -20.21 -4.07 -21.79
CA LEU A 156 -20.71 -4.56 -20.51
C LEU A 156 -22.11 -4.05 -20.15
N PHE A 157 -22.44 -2.82 -20.58
CA PHE A 157 -23.62 -2.09 -20.14
C PHE A 157 -24.33 -1.40 -21.30
N PRO A 158 -25.66 -1.30 -21.26
CA PRO A 158 -26.40 -0.34 -22.08
C PRO A 158 -26.00 1.11 -21.75
N SER A 159 -26.29 2.02 -22.68
CA SER A 159 -26.07 3.46 -22.47
C SER A 159 -26.82 3.97 -21.24
N GLY A 160 -26.15 4.78 -20.41
CA GLY A 160 -26.73 5.37 -19.20
C GLY A 160 -27.15 4.40 -18.10
N SER A 161 -26.81 3.11 -18.21
CA SER A 161 -27.17 2.08 -17.24
C SER A 161 -25.95 1.48 -16.56
N ALA A 162 -26.17 0.94 -15.35
CA ALA A 162 -25.23 0.09 -14.61
C ALA A 162 -25.64 -1.40 -14.60
N ASN A 163 -26.73 -1.77 -15.29
CA ASN A 163 -27.16 -3.16 -15.38
C ASN A 163 -26.33 -3.89 -16.44
N THR A 164 -25.66 -4.97 -16.04
CA THR A 164 -24.84 -5.80 -16.94
C THR A 164 -25.71 -6.54 -17.95
N ASN A 165 -25.28 -6.58 -19.21
CA ASN A 165 -25.93 -7.37 -20.26
C ASN A 165 -25.43 -8.83 -20.29
N SER A 166 -25.95 -9.65 -21.23
CA SER A 166 -25.52 -11.05 -21.39
C SER A 166 -24.06 -11.18 -21.85
N SER A 167 -23.60 -10.29 -22.73
CA SER A 167 -22.21 -10.24 -23.20
C SER A 167 -21.23 -10.03 -22.04
N ALA A 168 -21.58 -9.18 -21.07
CA ALA A 168 -20.80 -8.94 -19.87
C ALA A 168 -20.58 -10.23 -19.08
N ARG A 169 -21.61 -11.07 -18.96
CA ARG A 169 -21.52 -12.36 -18.25
C ARG A 169 -20.53 -13.31 -18.94
N VAL A 170 -20.58 -13.41 -20.27
CA VAL A 170 -19.65 -14.28 -21.02
C VAL A 170 -18.21 -13.83 -20.84
N VAL A 171 -17.94 -12.52 -20.99
CA VAL A 171 -16.59 -11.98 -20.87
C VAL A 171 -16.04 -12.11 -19.44
N LEU A 172 -16.85 -11.75 -18.43
CA LEU A 172 -16.44 -11.87 -17.03
C LEU A 172 -16.33 -13.32 -16.58
N GLN A 173 -17.05 -14.25 -17.21
CA GLN A 173 -16.87 -15.69 -16.98
C GLN A 173 -15.49 -16.16 -17.44
N GLU A 174 -15.02 -15.75 -18.61
CA GLU A 174 -13.65 -16.09 -19.06
C GLU A 174 -12.58 -15.50 -18.14
N ILE A 175 -12.74 -14.23 -17.74
CA ILE A 175 -11.83 -13.58 -16.78
C ILE A 175 -11.87 -14.32 -15.43
N SER A 176 -13.06 -14.71 -14.95
CA SER A 176 -13.23 -15.40 -13.67
C SER A 176 -12.42 -16.70 -13.56
N LYS A 177 -12.27 -17.45 -14.66
CA LYS A 177 -11.51 -18.71 -14.68
C LYS A 177 -10.04 -18.50 -14.33
N ILE A 178 -9.48 -17.33 -14.69
CA ILE A 178 -8.09 -16.97 -14.50
C ILE A 178 -7.87 -16.30 -13.13
N ILE A 179 -8.81 -15.46 -12.67
CA ILE A 179 -8.66 -14.72 -11.40
C ILE A 179 -9.13 -15.49 -10.15
N ASN A 180 -9.94 -16.54 -10.31
CA ASN A 180 -10.43 -17.34 -9.18
C ASN A 180 -9.32 -18.18 -8.51
N PRO A 181 -8.40 -18.83 -9.26
CA PRO A 181 -7.31 -19.62 -8.68
C PRO A 181 -6.24 -18.80 -7.95
N ILE A 182 -6.07 -17.53 -8.28
CA ILE A 182 -5.07 -16.65 -7.68
C ILE A 182 -5.55 -16.06 -6.36
N ASN A 183 -4.63 -15.55 -5.55
CA ASN A 183 -4.93 -14.90 -4.26
C ASN A 183 -4.74 -13.38 -4.29
N ASN A 184 -4.40 -12.80 -5.44
CA ASN A 184 -4.16 -11.37 -5.62
C ASN A 184 -5.39 -10.52 -5.23
N PHE A 185 -5.14 -9.29 -4.75
CA PHE A 185 -6.20 -8.29 -4.56
C PHE A 185 -6.69 -7.76 -5.91
N LEU A 186 -7.99 -7.47 -5.97
CA LEU A 186 -8.68 -6.99 -7.16
C LEU A 186 -9.31 -5.64 -6.88
N ARG A 187 -9.11 -4.67 -7.76
CA ARG A 187 -9.79 -3.37 -7.73
C ARG A 187 -10.57 -3.18 -9.00
N ILE A 188 -11.87 -2.95 -8.86
CA ILE A 188 -12.77 -2.73 -9.98
C ILE A 188 -13.02 -1.24 -10.07
N ARG A 189 -12.54 -0.61 -11.15
CA ARG A 189 -12.54 0.84 -11.35
C ARG A 189 -13.53 1.24 -12.42
N GLY A 190 -14.48 2.12 -12.10
CA GLY A 190 -15.44 2.65 -13.06
C GLY A 190 -15.05 4.03 -13.60
N TYR A 191 -15.19 4.23 -14.91
CA TYR A 191 -14.95 5.51 -15.58
C TYR A 191 -16.12 5.90 -16.50
N THR A 192 -16.27 7.19 -16.75
CA THR A 192 -17.25 7.76 -17.69
C THR A 192 -16.57 8.76 -18.62
N ASP A 193 -17.28 9.16 -19.67
CA ASP A 193 -16.93 10.38 -20.40
C ASP A 193 -17.42 11.63 -19.64
N ASN A 194 -17.20 12.80 -20.24
CA ASN A 194 -17.60 14.09 -19.70
C ASN A 194 -19.04 14.49 -20.02
N ILE A 195 -19.84 13.66 -20.70
CA ILE A 195 -21.23 14.00 -20.99
C ILE A 195 -22.01 13.87 -19.68
N PRO A 196 -22.63 14.94 -19.17
CA PRO A 196 -23.34 14.86 -17.90
C PRO A 196 -24.49 13.87 -18.00
N ILE A 197 -24.55 12.91 -17.07
CA ILE A 197 -25.73 12.08 -16.86
C ILE A 197 -26.56 12.64 -15.72
N ALA A 198 -27.86 12.77 -15.97
CA ALA A 198 -28.87 13.07 -14.98
C ALA A 198 -30.14 12.31 -15.37
N ASN A 199 -30.40 11.19 -14.71
CA ASN A 199 -31.61 10.40 -14.90
C ASN A 199 -32.18 9.98 -13.53
N GLU A 200 -33.30 9.25 -13.53
CA GLU A 200 -33.99 8.84 -12.30
C GLU A 200 -33.14 7.95 -11.38
N LEU A 201 -32.10 7.28 -11.92
CA LEU A 201 -31.25 6.35 -11.17
C LEU A 201 -29.93 6.97 -10.73
N PHE A 202 -29.36 7.88 -11.52
CA PHE A 202 -28.03 8.45 -11.30
C PHE A 202 -28.08 9.96 -11.46
N SER A 203 -27.68 10.64 -10.38
CA SER A 203 -27.61 12.10 -10.28
C SER A 203 -26.33 12.65 -10.92
N SER A 204 -25.31 11.79 -11.09
CA SER A 204 -24.02 12.20 -11.65
C SER A 204 -23.24 11.05 -12.28
N ASN A 205 -22.22 11.42 -13.07
CA ASN A 205 -21.25 10.48 -13.64
C ASN A 205 -20.43 9.75 -12.57
N TRP A 206 -20.22 10.37 -11.41
CA TRP A 206 -19.59 9.73 -10.26
C TRP A 206 -20.40 8.51 -9.81
N GLU A 207 -21.70 8.70 -9.56
CA GLU A 207 -22.60 7.63 -9.14
C GLU A 207 -22.70 6.52 -10.18
N LEU A 208 -22.84 6.87 -11.47
CA LEU A 208 -22.88 5.88 -12.56
C LEU A 208 -21.60 5.03 -12.59
N SER A 209 -20.42 5.65 -12.40
CA SER A 209 -19.14 4.95 -12.44
C SER A 209 -19.01 3.93 -11.30
N VAL A 210 -19.37 4.31 -10.08
CA VAL A 210 -19.36 3.43 -8.90
C VAL A 210 -20.40 2.32 -9.05
N ALA A 211 -21.60 2.64 -9.55
CA ALA A 211 -22.66 1.67 -9.77
C ALA A 211 -22.25 0.60 -10.79
N ARG A 212 -21.59 0.99 -11.90
CA ARG A 212 -21.06 0.03 -12.89
C ARG A 212 -20.01 -0.88 -12.29
N ALA A 213 -19.05 -0.33 -11.55
CA ALA A 213 -18.02 -1.11 -10.88
C ALA A 213 -18.66 -2.10 -9.87
N THR A 214 -19.67 -1.66 -9.12
CA THR A 214 -20.45 -2.51 -8.21
C THR A 214 -21.12 -3.67 -8.94
N SER A 215 -21.73 -3.43 -10.09
CA SER A 215 -22.37 -4.48 -10.89
C SER A 215 -21.37 -5.52 -11.40
N VAL A 216 -20.16 -5.09 -11.80
CA VAL A 216 -19.09 -6.04 -12.18
C VAL A 216 -18.66 -6.88 -10.99
N VAL A 217 -18.46 -6.28 -9.81
CA VAL A 217 -18.11 -7.02 -8.58
C VAL A 217 -19.17 -8.06 -8.23
N ARG A 218 -20.46 -7.68 -8.24
CA ARG A 218 -21.56 -8.63 -7.98
C ARG A 218 -21.59 -9.78 -8.98
N LEU A 219 -21.29 -9.49 -10.25
CA LEU A 219 -21.24 -10.52 -11.28
C LEU A 219 -20.05 -11.46 -11.07
N LEU A 220 -18.86 -10.94 -10.76
CA LEU A 220 -17.68 -11.75 -10.42
C LEU A 220 -17.89 -12.60 -9.17
N GLU A 221 -18.52 -12.04 -8.12
CA GLU A 221 -18.92 -12.78 -6.93
C GLU A 221 -19.85 -13.95 -7.29
N SER A 222 -20.84 -13.72 -8.15
CA SER A 222 -21.73 -14.78 -8.64
C SER A 222 -21.03 -15.85 -9.49
N LEU A 223 -19.83 -15.54 -10.01
CA LEU A 223 -18.95 -16.45 -10.76
C LEU A 223 -17.88 -17.11 -9.86
N GLY A 224 -17.95 -16.91 -8.54
CA GLY A 224 -17.09 -17.57 -7.56
C GLY A 224 -15.85 -16.78 -7.13
N THR A 225 -15.70 -15.53 -7.55
CA THR A 225 -14.58 -14.68 -7.09
C THR A 225 -14.80 -14.29 -5.62
N PRO A 226 -13.84 -14.56 -4.71
CA PRO A 226 -14.00 -14.24 -3.29
C PRO A 226 -14.09 -12.74 -3.02
N SER A 227 -15.19 -12.29 -2.41
CA SER A 227 -15.50 -10.87 -2.20
C SER A 227 -14.51 -10.14 -1.31
N HIS A 228 -13.88 -10.83 -0.36
CA HIS A 228 -12.86 -10.25 0.53
C HIS A 228 -11.56 -9.84 -0.20
N ARG A 229 -11.37 -10.26 -1.46
CA ARG A 229 -10.24 -9.83 -2.30
C ARG A 229 -10.57 -8.62 -3.17
N MET A 230 -11.84 -8.23 -3.27
CA MET A 230 -12.32 -7.22 -4.21
C MET A 230 -12.59 -5.88 -3.52
N ALA A 231 -12.24 -4.79 -4.21
CA ALA A 231 -12.61 -3.43 -3.84
C ALA A 231 -13.19 -2.69 -5.05
N ILE A 232 -14.04 -1.70 -4.77
CA ILE A 232 -14.69 -0.87 -5.80
C ILE A 232 -14.10 0.54 -5.74
N GLU A 233 -13.73 1.07 -6.89
CA GLU A 233 -13.29 2.44 -7.07
C GLU A 233 -14.13 3.10 -8.18
N GLY A 234 -14.56 4.33 -7.98
CA GLY A 234 -15.19 5.15 -9.01
C GLY A 234 -14.33 6.36 -9.30
N TYR A 235 -14.15 6.70 -10.56
CA TYR A 235 -13.42 7.90 -10.98
C TYR A 235 -14.30 8.90 -11.73
N GLY A 236 -15.51 8.49 -12.13
CA GLY A 236 -16.40 9.30 -12.97
C GLY A 236 -15.67 9.79 -14.22
N GLN A 237 -15.81 11.08 -14.50
CA GLN A 237 -15.20 11.76 -15.65
C GLN A 237 -13.82 12.37 -15.36
N TYR A 238 -13.29 12.22 -14.14
CA TYR A 238 -12.15 13.01 -13.64
C TYR A 238 -10.79 12.36 -13.92
N ALA A 239 -10.77 11.16 -14.49
CA ALA A 239 -9.57 10.46 -14.94
C ALA A 239 -9.70 10.01 -16.41
N PRO A 240 -9.77 10.94 -17.38
CA PRO A 240 -9.87 10.60 -18.80
C PRO A 240 -8.53 10.04 -19.31
N ALA A 241 -8.58 8.99 -20.12
CA ALA A 241 -7.41 8.44 -20.81
C ALA A 241 -7.24 9.01 -22.23
N ALA A 242 -8.31 9.57 -22.80
CA ALA A 242 -8.34 10.16 -24.14
C ALA A 242 -9.10 11.50 -24.12
N ASP A 243 -8.95 12.28 -25.19
CA ASP A 243 -9.63 13.57 -25.32
C ASP A 243 -11.15 13.40 -25.43
N ASN A 244 -11.89 14.09 -24.56
CA ASN A 244 -13.35 14.07 -24.53
C ASN A 244 -14.01 14.90 -25.66
N SER A 245 -13.23 15.69 -26.43
CA SER A 245 -13.77 16.46 -27.55
C SER A 245 -14.32 15.55 -28.68
N THR A 246 -13.68 14.40 -28.91
CA THR A 246 -14.04 13.47 -29.99
C THR A 246 -14.96 12.35 -29.51
N ALA A 247 -15.83 11.84 -30.41
CA ALA A 247 -16.69 10.70 -30.09
C ALA A 247 -15.87 9.43 -29.77
N ALA A 248 -14.76 9.22 -30.48
CA ALA A 248 -13.85 8.12 -30.25
C ALA A 248 -13.17 8.21 -28.88
N GLY A 249 -12.66 9.39 -28.50
CA GLY A 249 -12.03 9.58 -27.18
C GLY A 249 -13.01 9.43 -26.03
N ARG A 250 -14.25 9.92 -26.16
CA ARG A 250 -15.32 9.64 -25.19
C ARG A 250 -15.60 8.14 -25.06
N ALA A 251 -15.64 7.40 -26.18
CA ALA A 251 -15.84 5.96 -26.15
C ALA A 251 -14.70 5.20 -25.44
N ALA A 252 -13.46 5.68 -25.52
CA ALA A 252 -12.31 5.14 -24.79
C ALA A 252 -12.31 5.51 -23.29
N ASN A 253 -12.92 6.63 -22.93
CA ASN A 253 -13.08 7.04 -21.52
C ASN A 253 -14.21 6.29 -20.82
N ARG A 254 -15.24 5.85 -21.55
CA ARG A 254 -16.30 4.98 -21.02
C ARG A 254 -15.77 3.54 -20.90
N LYS A 255 -15.10 3.24 -19.80
CA LYS A 255 -14.52 1.92 -19.51
C LYS A 255 -14.71 1.48 -18.07
N VAL A 256 -14.54 0.18 -17.85
CA VAL A 256 -14.33 -0.41 -16.53
C VAL A 256 -12.99 -1.12 -16.56
N GLU A 257 -12.20 -0.92 -15.51
CA GLU A 257 -10.92 -1.61 -15.35
C GLU A 257 -10.99 -2.61 -14.21
N ILE A 258 -10.40 -3.77 -14.42
CA ILE A 258 -10.14 -4.76 -13.37
C ILE A 258 -8.63 -4.75 -13.15
N ALA A 259 -8.20 -4.14 -12.05
CA ALA A 259 -6.80 -4.04 -11.67
C ALA A 259 -6.44 -5.14 -10.67
N ILE A 260 -5.51 -6.01 -11.05
CA ILE A 260 -5.01 -7.13 -10.27
C ILE A 260 -3.70 -6.70 -9.61
N SER A 261 -3.63 -6.70 -8.29
CA SER A 261 -2.45 -6.30 -7.54
C SER A 261 -1.34 -7.33 -7.64
N ARG A 262 -0.08 -6.91 -7.55
CA ARG A 262 1.08 -7.78 -7.27
C ARG A 262 0.95 -8.47 -5.90
N PHE A 263 0.19 -7.90 -4.97
CA PHE A 263 0.03 -8.42 -3.62
C PHE A 263 -1.19 -9.34 -3.48
N GLY A 264 -1.04 -10.36 -2.66
CA GLY A 264 -2.06 -11.37 -2.36
C GLY A 264 -2.71 -11.21 -1.00
N HIS A 265 -3.97 -11.63 -0.91
CA HIS A 265 -4.69 -11.79 0.34
C HIS A 265 -4.21 -13.05 1.07
N ARG A 266 -3.73 -12.88 2.32
CA ARG A 266 -3.40 -13.97 3.23
C ARG A 266 -4.57 -14.24 4.17
N PRO A 267 -5.15 -15.46 4.19
CA PRO A 267 -6.18 -15.81 5.17
C PRO A 267 -5.61 -15.74 6.60
N VAL A 268 -6.25 -14.96 7.47
CA VAL A 268 -5.84 -14.77 8.88
C VAL A 268 -5.85 -16.10 9.66
N ALA A 269 -6.68 -17.07 9.26
CA ALA A 269 -6.85 -18.36 9.93
C ALA A 269 -5.56 -19.22 10.01
N ALA A 270 -4.62 -19.08 9.08
CA ALA A 270 -3.36 -19.84 9.11
C ALA A 270 -2.39 -19.40 10.22
N SER A 271 -2.60 -18.22 10.83
CA SER A 271 -1.70 -17.70 11.88
C SER A 271 -2.06 -18.13 13.30
N ASN A 272 -3.32 -18.53 13.55
CA ASN A 272 -3.79 -18.89 14.88
C ASN A 272 -3.60 -20.38 15.22
N GLY A 273 -3.54 -21.26 14.20
CA GLY A 273 -3.43 -22.71 14.39
C GLY A 273 -2.03 -23.19 14.79
N GLU A 274 -0.97 -22.64 14.19
CA GLU A 274 0.42 -22.96 14.58
C GLU A 274 0.78 -22.37 15.95
N SER A 275 0.13 -21.28 16.36
CA SER A 275 0.35 -20.68 17.67
C SER A 275 -0.32 -21.46 18.80
N ALA A 276 -1.51 -22.01 18.58
CA ALA A 276 -2.24 -22.74 19.62
C ALA A 276 -1.63 -24.13 19.90
N ALA A 277 -1.09 -24.80 18.88
CA ALA A 277 -0.42 -26.09 19.07
C ALA A 277 0.91 -25.95 19.84
N ALA A 278 1.69 -24.90 19.55
CA ALA A 278 2.93 -24.60 20.28
C ALA A 278 2.69 -24.15 21.73
N LEU A 279 1.53 -23.54 22.01
CA LEU A 279 1.10 -23.18 23.37
C LEU A 279 0.70 -24.41 24.21
N ALA A 280 0.28 -25.51 23.60
CA ALA A 280 -0.14 -26.71 24.33
C ALA A 280 1.05 -27.59 24.75
N GLU A 281 2.08 -27.71 23.91
CA GLU A 281 3.29 -28.50 24.23
C GLU A 281 4.24 -27.79 25.21
N SER A 282 4.19 -26.46 25.32
CA SER A 282 5.04 -25.68 26.24
C SER A 282 4.44 -25.49 27.65
N THR A 283 3.27 -26.05 27.95
CA THR A 283 2.68 -26.00 29.31
C THR A 283 3.06 -27.18 30.21
N ALA A 284 3.84 -28.14 29.72
CA ALA A 284 4.39 -29.20 30.58
C ALA A 284 5.78 -28.79 31.09
N GLN A 285 5.84 -27.86 32.03
CA GLN A 285 7.05 -27.63 32.84
C GLN A 285 6.93 -28.30 34.22
N PRO A 286 8.05 -28.85 34.73
CA PRO A 286 8.06 -29.78 35.83
C PRO A 286 7.81 -29.07 37.16
N ALA A 287 7.14 -29.79 38.07
CA ALA A 287 7.01 -29.42 39.46
C ALA A 287 8.40 -29.18 40.08
N MET A 288 8.68 -27.94 40.51
CA MET A 288 9.73 -27.66 41.48
C MET A 288 9.31 -26.60 42.49
N ALA A 289 9.38 -27.05 43.75
CA ALA A 289 9.80 -26.36 44.96
C ALA A 289 9.05 -25.11 45.44
N GLU A 290 8.48 -25.28 46.62
CA GLU A 290 7.85 -24.27 47.46
C GLU A 290 8.84 -23.18 47.90
N GLU A 291 8.49 -21.92 47.71
CA GLU A 291 9.01 -20.80 48.51
C GLU A 291 7.91 -20.26 49.45
N GLU A 292 8.29 -20.14 50.72
CA GLU A 292 7.45 -19.72 51.84
C GLU A 292 6.97 -18.28 51.69
N GLY A 293 5.68 -18.05 51.95
CA GLY A 293 5.11 -16.71 52.10
C GLY A 293 4.34 -16.14 50.89
N SER A 294 4.14 -16.93 49.83
CA SER A 294 3.40 -16.46 48.65
C SER A 294 1.89 -16.38 48.88
N ILE A 295 1.34 -15.20 48.63
CA ILE A 295 -0.10 -14.90 48.61
C ILE A 295 -0.77 -15.78 47.55
N ARG A 296 -1.76 -16.59 47.94
CA ARG A 296 -2.50 -17.44 47.00
C ARG A 296 -3.90 -16.87 46.75
N VAL A 297 -4.23 -16.81 45.47
CA VAL A 297 -5.51 -16.29 44.96
C VAL A 297 -6.35 -17.47 44.48
N ILE A 298 -7.43 -17.79 45.18
CA ILE A 298 -8.33 -18.90 44.89
C ILE A 298 -9.62 -18.34 44.30
N ALA A 299 -9.97 -18.75 43.08
CA ALA A 299 -11.25 -18.43 42.45
C ALA A 299 -12.33 -19.40 42.95
N LEU A 300 -13.42 -18.85 43.50
CA LEU A 300 -14.55 -19.62 44.02
C LEU A 300 -15.56 -19.93 42.90
N PRO A 301 -16.34 -21.04 43.00
CA PRO A 301 -17.29 -21.47 41.97
C PRO A 301 -18.38 -20.45 41.58
N GLY A 302 -18.59 -19.41 42.41
CA GLY A 302 -19.53 -18.32 42.16
C GLY A 302 -18.93 -17.04 41.57
N GLY A 303 -17.67 -17.07 41.09
CA GLY A 303 -17.01 -15.91 40.48
C GLY A 303 -16.36 -14.92 41.45
N GLY A 304 -16.35 -15.23 42.75
CA GLY A 304 -15.61 -14.47 43.77
C GLY A 304 -14.15 -14.91 43.89
N ILE A 305 -13.27 -14.01 44.33
CA ILE A 305 -11.85 -14.29 44.53
C ILE A 305 -11.52 -14.22 46.03
N ARG A 306 -10.85 -15.24 46.57
CA ARG A 306 -10.34 -15.27 47.94
C ARG A 306 -8.81 -15.26 47.93
N ILE A 307 -8.22 -14.31 48.65
CA ILE A 307 -6.77 -14.16 48.80
C ILE A 307 -6.38 -14.61 50.21
N THR A 308 -5.54 -15.64 50.34
CA THR A 308 -5.11 -16.17 51.65
C THR A 308 -3.65 -16.59 51.65
N THR A 309 -3.00 -16.47 52.81
CA THR A 309 -1.62 -16.92 53.08
C THR A 309 -1.58 -18.19 53.94
N ARG A 310 -2.75 -18.74 54.32
CA ARG A 310 -2.86 -19.93 55.18
C ARG A 310 -2.86 -21.22 54.34
N ARG A 311 -2.04 -22.21 54.71
CA ARG A 311 -2.09 -23.59 54.20
C ARG A 311 -3.32 -24.29 54.80
N ASP A 312 -4.47 -24.18 54.15
CA ASP A 312 -5.64 -24.97 54.53
C ASP A 312 -5.69 -26.26 53.69
N ASN A 313 -5.81 -27.39 54.40
CA ASN A 313 -5.90 -28.75 53.87
C ASN A 313 -7.24 -28.95 53.14
N PRO A 314 -7.28 -29.38 51.87
CA PRO A 314 -8.51 -29.40 51.07
C PRO A 314 -9.56 -30.46 51.47
N ASP A 315 -9.27 -31.35 52.43
CA ASP A 315 -10.17 -32.46 52.82
C ASP A 315 -10.91 -32.29 54.16
N ALA A 316 -10.90 -31.09 54.78
CA ALA A 316 -11.70 -30.85 55.98
C ALA A 316 -13.16 -30.52 55.63
N LEU A 317 -14.06 -31.47 55.91
CA LEU A 317 -15.52 -31.27 55.88
C LEU A 317 -15.95 -30.11 56.79
N PRO A 318 -17.01 -29.37 56.44
CA PRO A 318 -17.41 -28.17 57.17
C PRO A 318 -17.87 -28.54 58.59
N GLU A 319 -17.20 -27.97 59.58
CA GLU A 319 -17.57 -28.08 60.99
C GLU A 319 -18.93 -27.40 61.19
N GLN A 320 -19.94 -28.19 61.58
CA GLN A 320 -21.26 -27.70 61.96
C GLN A 320 -21.12 -26.80 63.18
N GLN A 321 -21.52 -25.54 63.04
CA GLN A 321 -21.81 -24.68 64.19
C GLN A 321 -23.22 -25.01 64.68
N ASP A 322 -23.28 -25.72 65.81
CA ASP A 322 -24.48 -25.87 66.64
C ASP A 322 -24.71 -24.58 67.49
N PRO A 323 -25.94 -24.37 68.00
CA PRO A 323 -26.72 -23.12 67.83
C PRO A 323 -26.33 -21.91 68.67
#